data_AF-A0A7C5URX0-F1
#
_entry.id   AF-A0A7C5URX0-F1
#
_cell.length_a   1.000
_cell.length_b   1.000
_cell.length_c   1.000
_cell.angle_alpha   90.00
_cell.angle_beta   90.00
_cell.angle_gamma   90.00
#
_symmetry.space_group_name_H-M   'P 1'
#
loop_
_entity.id
_entity.type
_entity.pdbx_description
1 polymer ?
#
loop_
_entity_poly.entity_id
_entity_poly.type
_entity_poly.pdbx_seq_one_letter_code
_entity_poly.pdbx_strand_id
1 'polypeptide(L)'
;DAWSTAYTLAQAIRKIGTYDLILFGKQSTDGSTGIVGPAVARFLGLPALTYVFKVRALDPAAKKITVERLLEGRREVVESALPAVVTVVKDINQPRYPTLLGIRKAARTPIPTWGASDLVAAGADPAGFGLEGSPSRVERVEYPPARAGKVELITGETPEEVAALLAERLLSLKVL
;
A
#
# COMPACT_ATOMS: atom_id res chain seq x y z
N ASP A 1 6.67 -11.35 -9.40
CA ASP A 1 5.58 -10.36 -9.51
C ASP A 1 4.98 -10.14 -8.12
N ALA A 2 3.81 -9.49 -7.98
CA ALA A 2 3.20 -9.29 -6.67
C ALA A 2 2.88 -10.61 -5.93
N TRP A 3 2.57 -11.69 -6.65
CA TRP A 3 2.27 -13.00 -6.08
C TRP A 3 3.53 -13.63 -5.49
N SER A 4 4.60 -13.76 -6.27
CA SER A 4 5.86 -14.36 -5.79
C SER A 4 6.52 -13.52 -4.69
N THR A 5 6.39 -12.18 -4.76
CA THR A 5 6.81 -11.29 -3.67
C THR A 5 6.02 -11.55 -2.39
N ALA A 6 4.69 -11.61 -2.47
CA ALA A 6 3.84 -11.87 -1.31
C ALA A 6 4.10 -13.27 -0.71
N TYR A 7 4.31 -14.28 -1.56
CA TYR A 7 4.70 -15.61 -1.11
C TYR A 7 6.01 -15.57 -0.31
N THR A 8 7.04 -14.94 -0.89
CA THR A 8 8.36 -14.79 -0.24
C THR A 8 8.24 -14.11 1.12
N LEU A 9 7.49 -13.00 1.20
CA LEU A 9 7.28 -12.28 2.45
C LEU A 9 6.49 -13.11 3.47
N ALA A 10 5.47 -13.86 3.05
CA ALA A 10 4.72 -14.73 3.93
C ALA A 10 5.60 -15.83 4.54
N GLN A 11 6.52 -16.43 3.77
CA GLN A 11 7.46 -17.42 4.32
C GLN A 11 8.46 -16.79 5.28
N ALA A 12 8.97 -15.60 4.97
CA ALA A 12 9.83 -14.86 5.90
C ALA A 12 9.10 -14.51 7.21
N ILE A 13 7.84 -14.07 7.14
CA ILE A 13 7.01 -13.79 8.32
C ILE A 13 6.78 -15.06 9.15
N ARG A 14 6.52 -16.20 8.52
CA ARG A 14 6.43 -17.49 9.23
C ARG A 14 7.73 -17.85 9.92
N LYS A 15 8.88 -17.63 9.26
CA LYS A 15 10.21 -17.86 9.83
C LYS A 15 10.51 -16.94 11.03
N ILE A 16 10.02 -15.70 11.02
CA ILE A 16 10.13 -14.77 12.17
C ILE A 16 9.39 -15.34 13.39
N GLY A 17 8.27 -16.04 13.19
CA GLY A 17 7.54 -16.74 14.25
C GLY A 17 6.31 -15.99 14.72
N THR A 18 6.30 -15.51 15.96
CA THR A 18 5.10 -14.91 16.57
C THR A 18 4.89 -13.46 16.13
N TYR A 19 3.64 -13.11 15.81
CA TYR A 19 3.22 -11.77 15.42
C TYR A 19 1.74 -11.57 15.76
N ASP A 20 1.38 -10.35 16.15
CA ASP A 20 -0.01 -9.93 16.36
C ASP A 20 -0.52 -9.02 15.24
N LEU A 21 0.38 -8.27 14.60
CA LEU A 21 0.01 -7.29 13.58
C LEU A 21 1.10 -7.21 12.51
N ILE A 22 0.70 -7.25 11.24
CA ILE A 22 1.60 -7.10 10.11
C ILE A 22 1.17 -5.86 9.32
N LEU A 23 2.08 -4.90 9.20
CA LEU A 23 1.79 -3.59 8.60
C LEU A 23 2.39 -3.49 7.20
N PHE A 24 1.57 -3.06 6.24
CA PHE A 24 1.96 -2.70 4.88
C PHE A 24 1.51 -1.28 4.55
N GLY A 25 2.20 -0.63 3.63
CA GLY A 25 1.63 0.53 2.94
C GLY A 25 0.48 0.11 2.00
N LYS A 26 -0.39 1.05 1.62
CA LYS A 26 -1.46 0.84 0.62
C LYS A 26 -0.90 0.22 -0.68
N GLN A 27 0.16 0.81 -1.21
CA GLN A 27 0.83 0.39 -2.44
C GLN A 27 2.24 0.98 -2.47
N SER A 28 3.13 0.38 -3.25
CA SER A 28 4.42 0.98 -3.59
C SER A 28 4.24 2.04 -4.69
N THR A 29 5.20 2.96 -4.83
CA THR A 29 5.13 4.03 -5.83
C THR A 29 5.67 3.63 -7.20
N ASP A 30 6.40 2.51 -7.28
CA ASP A 30 6.96 1.96 -8.51
C ASP A 30 5.90 1.15 -9.28
N GLY A 31 5.51 -0.02 -8.77
CA GLY A 31 4.53 -0.90 -9.41
C GLY A 31 3.08 -0.53 -9.12
N SER A 32 2.79 0.22 -8.04
CA SER A 32 1.45 0.73 -7.70
C SER A 32 0.31 -0.31 -7.69
N THR A 33 0.62 -1.61 -7.56
CA THR A 33 -0.38 -2.67 -7.66
C THR A 33 -1.31 -2.74 -6.44
N GLY A 34 -0.79 -2.45 -5.25
CA GLY A 34 -1.54 -2.55 -3.99
C GLY A 34 -1.92 -3.97 -3.56
N ILE A 35 -1.37 -5.01 -4.21
CA ILE A 35 -1.80 -6.40 -4.03
C ILE A 35 -0.97 -7.15 -2.96
N VAL A 36 0.27 -6.74 -2.70
CA VAL A 36 1.20 -7.51 -1.85
C VAL A 36 0.67 -7.73 -0.44
N GLY A 37 0.18 -6.68 0.25
CA GLY A 37 -0.36 -6.80 1.61
C GLY A 37 -1.55 -7.78 1.70
N PRO A 38 -2.61 -7.60 0.90
CA PRO A 38 -3.73 -8.55 0.84
C PRO A 38 -3.31 -9.99 0.47
N ALA A 39 -2.36 -10.15 -0.45
CA ALA A 39 -1.86 -11.46 -0.84
C ALA A 39 -1.08 -12.15 0.30
N VAL A 40 -0.28 -11.40 1.06
CA VAL A 40 0.38 -11.92 2.28
C VAL A 40 -0.66 -12.39 3.30
N ALA A 41 -1.72 -11.62 3.52
CA ALA A 41 -2.82 -12.02 4.41
C ALA A 41 -3.45 -13.34 3.97
N ARG A 42 -3.69 -13.50 2.66
CA ARG A 42 -4.19 -14.75 2.07
C ARG A 42 -3.24 -15.92 2.33
N PHE A 43 -1.94 -15.77 2.08
CA PHE A 43 -0.96 -16.85 2.31
C PHE A 43 -0.86 -17.25 3.78
N LEU A 44 -1.00 -16.29 4.70
CA LEU A 44 -0.94 -16.54 6.14
C LEU A 44 -2.29 -17.01 6.72
N GLY A 45 -3.38 -16.94 5.96
CA GLY A 45 -4.72 -17.25 6.45
C GLY A 45 -5.25 -16.24 7.47
N LEU A 46 -4.84 -14.97 7.35
CA LEU A 46 -5.16 -13.91 8.31
C LEU A 46 -6.22 -12.94 7.77
N PRO A 47 -7.01 -12.30 8.65
CA PRO A 47 -7.83 -11.15 8.28
C PRO A 47 -7.00 -10.04 7.64
N ALA A 48 -7.55 -9.41 6.61
CA ALA A 48 -6.94 -8.29 5.90
C ALA A 48 -7.78 -7.01 6.09
N LEU A 49 -7.19 -6.02 6.75
CA LEU A 49 -7.77 -4.70 6.94
C LEU A 49 -7.09 -3.72 5.99
N THR A 50 -7.70 -3.46 4.85
CA THR A 50 -7.11 -2.64 3.79
C THR A 50 -7.54 -1.17 3.85
N TYR A 51 -6.68 -0.28 3.35
CA TYR A 51 -6.93 1.17 3.27
C TYR A 51 -7.23 1.81 4.64
N VAL A 52 -6.55 1.34 5.69
CA VAL A 52 -6.72 1.87 7.04
C VAL A 52 -6.19 3.29 7.10
N PHE A 53 -7.10 4.20 7.43
CA PHE A 53 -6.86 5.62 7.67
C PHE A 53 -6.64 5.90 9.16
N LYS A 54 -7.24 5.11 10.06
CA LYS A 54 -7.08 5.32 11.50
C LYS A 54 -7.27 4.03 12.28
N VAL A 55 -6.42 3.79 13.27
CA VAL A 55 -6.68 2.77 14.30
C VAL A 55 -7.51 3.44 15.39
N ARG A 56 -8.74 2.98 15.61
CA ARG A 56 -9.66 3.57 16.59
C ARG A 56 -9.51 2.94 17.97
N ALA A 57 -9.31 1.64 18.02
CA ALA A 57 -9.05 0.89 19.25
C ALA A 57 -8.16 -0.32 18.96
N LEU A 58 -7.31 -0.67 19.93
CA LEU A 58 -6.47 -1.86 19.91
C LEU A 58 -6.50 -2.47 21.30
N ASP A 59 -6.96 -3.72 21.40
CA ASP A 59 -7.00 -4.49 22.64
C ASP A 59 -6.18 -5.78 22.44
N PRO A 60 -4.91 -5.80 22.89
CA PRO A 60 -4.07 -6.99 22.81
C PRO A 60 -4.56 -8.14 23.69
N ALA A 61 -5.21 -7.85 24.82
CA ALA A 61 -5.69 -8.89 25.74
C ALA A 61 -6.89 -9.64 25.16
N ALA A 62 -7.83 -8.90 24.57
CA ALA A 62 -8.96 -9.48 23.85
C ALA A 62 -8.63 -9.93 22.42
N LYS A 63 -7.41 -9.67 21.94
CA LYS A 63 -6.94 -9.90 20.55
C LYS A 63 -7.86 -9.25 19.51
N LYS A 64 -8.17 -7.97 19.71
CA LYS A 64 -9.08 -7.21 18.83
C LYS A 64 -8.46 -5.91 18.37
N ILE A 65 -8.81 -5.52 17.15
CA ILE A 65 -8.46 -4.24 16.56
C ILE A 65 -9.70 -3.65 15.88
N THR A 66 -9.96 -2.36 16.12
CA THR A 66 -10.98 -1.59 15.40
C THR A 66 -10.29 -0.51 14.59
N VAL A 67 -10.55 -0.49 13.29
CA VAL A 67 -9.96 0.47 12.35
C VAL A 67 -11.03 1.22 11.58
N GLU A 68 -10.67 2.39 11.08
CA GLU A 68 -11.42 3.15 10.10
C GLU A 68 -10.72 3.04 8.75
N ARG A 69 -11.47 2.58 7.74
CA ARG A 69 -11.01 2.41 6.36
C ARG A 69 -11.52 3.54 5.50
N LEU A 70 -10.68 4.02 4.60
CA LEU A 70 -11.03 5.03 3.61
C LEU A 70 -11.23 4.34 2.25
N LEU A 71 -12.49 4.27 1.82
CA LEU A 71 -12.89 3.75 0.51
C LEU A 71 -13.44 4.89 -0.35
N GLU A 72 -13.63 4.63 -1.63
CA GLU A 72 -14.21 5.61 -2.55
C GLU A 72 -15.62 6.01 -2.09
N GLY A 73 -15.79 7.30 -1.79
CA GLY A 73 -17.07 7.88 -1.37
C GLY A 73 -17.54 7.51 0.04
N ARG A 74 -16.79 6.72 0.82
CA ARG A 74 -17.23 6.32 2.17
C ARG A 74 -16.10 5.98 3.14
N ARG A 75 -16.46 6.03 4.43
CA ARG A 75 -15.61 5.57 5.53
C ARG A 75 -16.31 4.43 6.26
N GLU A 76 -15.57 3.38 6.55
CA GLU A 76 -16.07 2.20 7.25
C GLU A 76 -15.32 2.03 8.55
N VAL A 77 -16.02 1.80 9.66
CA VAL A 77 -15.42 1.34 10.91
C VAL A 77 -15.61 -0.16 10.99
N VAL A 78 -14.51 -0.91 11.08
CA VAL A 78 -14.52 -2.37 11.11
C VAL A 78 -13.69 -2.90 12.27
N GLU A 79 -14.17 -3.98 12.89
CA GLU A 79 -13.47 -4.74 13.92
C GLU A 79 -12.94 -6.04 13.33
N SER A 80 -11.75 -6.48 13.76
CA SER A 80 -11.18 -7.78 13.43
C SER A 80 -10.47 -8.40 14.63
N ALA A 81 -10.39 -9.72 14.65
CA ALA A 81 -9.50 -10.46 15.54
C ALA A 81 -8.03 -10.29 15.12
N LEU A 82 -7.12 -10.45 16.08
CA LEU A 82 -5.67 -10.56 15.90
C LEU A 82 -5.24 -12.04 15.95
N PRO A 83 -4.22 -12.45 15.16
CA PRO A 83 -3.37 -11.62 14.33
C PRO A 83 -4.04 -11.15 13.03
N ALA A 84 -3.66 -9.96 12.55
CA ALA A 84 -4.20 -9.38 11.33
C ALA A 84 -3.14 -8.71 10.45
N VAL A 85 -3.40 -8.64 9.15
CA VAL A 85 -2.63 -7.84 8.21
C VAL A 85 -3.37 -6.53 7.97
N VAL A 86 -2.66 -5.40 8.12
CA VAL A 86 -3.21 -4.06 7.93
C VAL A 86 -2.45 -3.35 6.82
N THR A 87 -3.16 -2.81 5.83
CA THR A 87 -2.59 -1.87 4.86
C THR A 87 -3.03 -0.45 5.17
N VAL A 88 -2.08 0.48 5.23
CA VAL A 88 -2.32 1.86 5.67
C VAL A 88 -2.25 2.85 4.52
N VAL A 89 -3.13 3.84 4.52
CA VAL A 89 -3.00 5.00 3.61
C VAL A 89 -2.02 6.02 4.18
N LYS A 90 -1.51 6.91 3.33
CA LYS A 90 -0.55 7.96 3.72
C LYS A 90 -1.05 8.81 4.88
N ASP A 91 -2.36 9.04 4.92
CA ASP A 91 -2.98 9.94 5.89
C ASP A 91 -3.15 9.33 7.30
N ILE A 92 -2.66 8.09 7.54
CA ILE A 92 -2.75 7.45 8.86
C ILE A 92 -1.99 8.23 9.95
N ASN A 93 -0.82 8.78 9.59
CA ASN A 93 0.00 9.61 10.46
C ASN A 93 1.04 10.40 9.65
N GLN A 94 1.82 11.22 10.34
CA GLN A 94 3.05 11.78 9.81
C GLN A 94 4.24 11.04 10.46
N PRO A 95 5.11 10.37 9.67
CA PRO A 95 6.30 9.74 10.21
C PRO A 95 7.19 10.75 10.94
N ARG A 96 7.65 10.39 12.14
CA ARG A 96 8.54 11.24 12.95
C ARG A 96 9.90 11.42 12.27
N TYR A 97 10.53 12.58 12.47
CA TYR A 97 11.92 12.79 12.06
C TYR A 97 12.87 11.89 12.87
N PRO A 98 13.91 11.31 12.23
CA PRO A 98 14.93 10.55 12.94
C PRO A 98 15.83 11.50 13.75
N THR A 99 16.20 11.09 14.96
CA THR A 99 17.20 11.80 15.77
C THR A 99 18.61 11.41 15.35
N LEU A 100 19.61 12.27 15.57
CA LEU A 100 21.02 11.96 15.26
C LEU A 100 21.48 10.65 15.93
N LEU A 101 21.12 10.44 17.20
CA LEU A 101 21.40 9.20 17.92
C LEU A 101 20.68 8.00 17.30
N GLY A 102 19.43 8.19 16.84
CA GLY A 102 18.68 7.17 16.12
C GLY A 102 19.36 6.73 14.83
N ILE A 103 19.87 7.67 14.04
CA ILE A 103 20.60 7.40 12.80
C ILE A 103 21.88 6.60 13.10
N ARG A 104 22.67 7.03 14.09
CA ARG A 104 23.91 6.33 14.49
C ARG A 104 23.64 4.91 14.99
N LYS A 105 22.56 4.70 15.76
CA LYS A 105 22.15 3.38 16.22
C LYS A 105 21.72 2.49 15.04
N ALA A 106 20.90 3.01 14.14
CA ALA A 106 20.44 2.25 12.96
C ALA A 106 21.62 1.82 12.08
N ALA A 107 22.58 2.71 11.83
CA ALA A 107 23.76 2.41 11.02
C ALA A 107 24.67 1.30 11.59
N ARG A 108 24.61 1.06 12.91
CA ARG A 108 25.39 0.01 13.60
C ARG A 108 24.60 -1.26 13.89
N THR A 109 23.29 -1.24 13.66
CA THR A 109 22.42 -2.38 13.97
C THR A 109 22.70 -3.47 12.95
N PRO A 110 23.14 -4.68 13.36
CA PRO A 110 23.29 -5.79 12.42
C PRO A 110 21.92 -6.16 11.87
N ILE A 111 21.78 -6.17 10.55
CA ILE A 111 20.55 -6.58 9.87
C ILE A 111 20.75 -8.03 9.43
N PRO A 112 19.97 -9.00 9.96
CA PRO A 112 20.06 -10.37 9.51
C PRO A 112 19.60 -10.47 8.05
N THR A 113 20.36 -11.20 7.24
CA THR A 113 20.06 -11.43 5.83
C THR A 113 19.66 -12.89 5.65
N TRP A 114 18.52 -13.12 5.02
CA TRP A 114 18.06 -14.45 4.62
C TRP A 114 17.99 -14.54 3.09
N GLY A 115 18.55 -15.62 2.56
CA GLY A 115 18.37 -16.02 1.16
C GLY A 115 17.19 -16.97 0.98
N ALA A 116 16.91 -17.34 -0.26
CA ALA A 116 15.87 -18.32 -0.58
C ALA A 116 16.11 -19.67 0.13
N SER A 117 17.37 -20.12 0.21
CA SER A 117 17.76 -21.36 0.90
C SER A 117 17.36 -21.37 2.37
N ASP A 118 17.44 -20.23 3.06
CA ASP A 118 17.06 -20.12 4.48
C ASP A 118 15.55 -20.26 4.69
N LEU A 119 14.76 -19.89 3.69
CA LEU A 119 13.30 -20.03 3.68
C LEU A 119 12.89 -21.44 3.28
N VAL A 120 13.58 -22.05 2.30
CA VAL A 120 13.38 -23.46 1.92
C VAL A 120 13.70 -24.37 3.10
N ALA A 121 14.80 -24.13 3.80
CA ALA A 121 15.15 -24.86 5.03
C ALA A 121 14.10 -24.68 6.14
N ALA A 122 13.29 -23.62 6.10
CA ALA A 122 12.17 -23.38 6.99
C ALA A 122 10.82 -23.92 6.46
N GLY A 123 10.83 -24.70 5.38
CA GLY A 123 9.65 -25.38 4.84
C GLY A 123 8.95 -24.66 3.69
N ALA A 124 9.55 -23.63 3.10
CA ALA A 124 9.00 -22.99 1.91
C ALA A 124 9.23 -23.85 0.64
N ASP A 125 8.20 -23.94 -0.21
CA ASP A 125 8.32 -24.48 -1.56
C ASP A 125 9.16 -23.53 -2.45
N PRO A 126 10.28 -24.01 -3.03
CA PRO A 126 11.13 -23.19 -3.91
C PRO A 126 10.42 -22.70 -5.17
N ALA A 127 9.41 -23.42 -5.68
CA ALA A 127 8.69 -23.05 -6.89
C ALA A 127 7.87 -21.76 -6.74
N GLY A 128 7.62 -21.30 -5.50
CA GLY A 128 6.90 -20.05 -5.24
C GLY A 128 7.77 -18.79 -5.34
N PHE A 129 9.07 -18.92 -5.54
CA PHE A 129 10.00 -17.78 -5.52
C PHE A 129 10.28 -17.20 -6.91
N GLY A 130 10.61 -15.91 -6.92
CA GLY A 130 11.22 -15.25 -8.07
C GLY A 130 10.35 -15.30 -9.34
N LEU A 131 11.03 -15.41 -10.49
CA LEU A 131 10.41 -15.43 -11.82
C LEU A 131 9.66 -16.74 -12.11
N GLU A 132 10.15 -17.86 -11.59
CA GLU A 132 9.51 -19.17 -11.77
C GLU A 132 8.14 -19.22 -11.09
N GLY A 133 8.05 -18.70 -9.87
CA GLY A 133 6.77 -18.60 -9.14
C GLY A 133 5.89 -17.42 -9.55
N SER A 134 6.28 -16.62 -10.55
CA SER A 134 5.50 -15.45 -10.99
C SER A 134 4.47 -15.86 -12.06
N PRO A 135 3.16 -15.77 -11.78
CA PRO A 135 2.12 -15.99 -12.80
C PRO A 135 2.09 -14.87 -13.87
N SER A 136 2.61 -13.68 -13.58
CA SER A 136 2.68 -12.58 -14.54
C SER A 136 4.11 -12.23 -14.96
N ARG A 137 4.26 -11.77 -16.20
CA ARG A 137 5.51 -11.31 -16.81
C ARG A 137 5.30 -9.95 -17.46
N VAL A 138 6.25 -9.04 -17.21
CA VAL A 138 6.25 -7.72 -17.84
C VAL A 138 7.04 -7.82 -19.14
N GLU A 139 6.32 -7.85 -20.26
CA GLU A 139 6.92 -7.96 -21.59
C GLU A 139 7.56 -6.63 -22.05
N ARG A 140 6.94 -5.50 -21.68
CA ARG A 140 7.36 -4.18 -22.17
C ARG A 140 7.01 -3.08 -21.18
N VAL A 141 7.90 -2.10 -21.05
CA VAL A 141 7.69 -0.87 -20.29
C VAL A 141 7.94 0.31 -21.22
N GLU A 142 6.94 1.17 -21.38
CA GLU A 142 7.01 2.36 -22.23
C GLU A 142 6.50 3.58 -21.50
N TYR A 143 7.04 4.74 -21.85
CA TYR A 143 6.50 6.00 -21.37
C TYR A 143 5.21 6.35 -22.13
N PRO A 144 4.16 6.80 -21.43
CA PRO A 144 3.00 7.35 -22.12
C PRO A 144 3.44 8.56 -22.95
N PRO A 145 2.79 8.82 -24.10
CA PRO A 145 3.10 10.00 -24.90
C PRO A 145 2.88 11.26 -24.08
N ALA A 146 3.69 12.28 -24.33
CA ALA A 146 3.52 13.58 -23.68
C ALA A 146 2.09 14.09 -23.94
N ARG A 147 1.35 14.39 -22.87
CA ARG A 147 0.02 15.00 -22.98
C ARG A 147 0.20 16.46 -23.39
N ALA A 148 -0.12 16.79 -24.64
CA ALA A 148 -0.30 18.17 -25.06
C ALA A 148 -1.62 18.69 -24.47
N GLY A 149 -1.57 19.34 -23.32
CA GLY A 149 -2.72 20.07 -22.79
C GLY A 149 -2.90 21.37 -23.58
N LYS A 150 -4.07 21.61 -24.15
CA LYS A 150 -4.43 22.93 -24.64
C LYS A 150 -4.93 23.75 -23.45
N VAL A 151 -4.17 24.74 -23.03
CA VAL A 151 -4.59 25.69 -22.00
C VAL A 151 -5.35 26.81 -22.69
N GLU A 152 -6.59 27.03 -22.26
CA GLU A 152 -7.41 28.17 -22.67
C GLU A 152 -7.64 29.01 -21.41
N LEU A 153 -7.12 30.23 -21.39
CA LEU A 153 -7.36 31.18 -20.31
C LEU A 153 -8.67 31.92 -20.62
N ILE A 154 -9.66 31.76 -19.75
CA ILE A 154 -10.93 32.48 -19.86
C ILE A 154 -10.76 33.84 -19.19
N THR A 155 -11.01 34.91 -19.94
CA THR A 155 -10.88 36.30 -19.50
C THR A 155 -12.19 37.04 -19.67
N GLY A 156 -12.46 38.02 -18.81
CA GLY A 156 -13.67 38.85 -18.79
C GLY A 156 -13.45 40.08 -17.92
N GLU A 157 -14.37 41.04 -17.97
CA GLU A 157 -14.24 42.33 -17.26
C GLU A 157 -14.64 42.19 -15.78
N THR A 158 -15.48 41.21 -15.46
CA THR A 158 -15.95 40.93 -14.09
C THR A 158 -15.73 39.45 -13.71
N PRO A 159 -15.53 39.14 -12.42
CA PRO A 159 -15.45 37.75 -11.96
C PRO A 159 -16.67 36.90 -12.34
N GLU A 160 -17.87 37.49 -12.33
CA GLU A 160 -19.13 36.82 -12.67
C GLU A 160 -19.17 36.39 -14.14
N GLU A 161 -18.70 37.26 -15.04
CA GLU A 161 -18.60 36.97 -16.47
C GLU A 161 -17.59 35.84 -16.74
N VAL A 162 -16.42 35.90 -16.11
CA VAL A 162 -15.39 34.86 -16.23
C VAL A 162 -15.92 33.50 -15.76
N ALA A 163 -16.66 33.47 -14.65
CA ALA A 163 -17.26 32.25 -14.12
C ALA A 163 -18.31 31.66 -15.08
N ALA A 164 -19.16 32.50 -15.67
CA ALA A 164 -20.18 32.06 -16.65
C ALA A 164 -19.52 31.49 -17.92
N LEU A 165 -18.55 32.20 -18.49
CA LEU A 165 -17.81 31.75 -19.67
C LEU A 165 -17.05 30.44 -19.41
N LEU A 166 -16.46 30.29 -18.23
CA LEU A 166 -15.79 29.05 -17.83
C LEU A 166 -16.79 27.89 -17.74
N ALA A 167 -17.94 28.10 -17.10
CA ALA A 167 -18.97 27.06 -16.95
C ALA A 167 -19.51 26.61 -18.32
N GLU A 168 -19.83 27.56 -19.20
CA GLU A 168 -20.25 27.27 -20.57
C GLU A 168 -19.17 26.48 -21.32
N ARG A 169 -17.90 26.88 -21.18
CA ARG A 169 -16.80 26.21 -21.85
C ARG A 169 -16.62 24.77 -21.37
N LEU A 170 -16.68 24.53 -20.06
CA LEU A 170 -16.58 23.20 -19.47
C LEU A 170 -17.72 22.28 -19.91
N LEU A 171 -18.95 22.81 -20.00
CA LEU A 171 -20.11 22.09 -20.55
C LEU A 171 -19.91 21.75 -22.03
N SER A 172 -19.42 22.71 -22.83
CA SER A 172 -19.14 22.49 -24.25
C SER A 172 -18.11 21.38 -24.49
N LEU A 173 -17.14 21.25 -23.57
CA LEU A 173 -16.09 20.23 -23.59
C LEU A 173 -16.52 18.91 -22.94
N LYS A 174 -17.74 18.82 -22.38
CA LYS A 174 -18.25 17.64 -21.64
C LYS A 174 -17.32 17.19 -20.52
N VAL A 175 -16.67 18.15 -19.88
CA VAL A 175 -15.81 17.92 -18.69
C VAL A 175 -16.66 17.92 -17.43
N LEU A 176 -17.79 18.61 -17.46
CA LEU A 176 -18.86 18.60 -16.47
C LEU A 176 -20.07 17.82 -17.00
#